data_AF-A0AA39RW10-F1
#
_entry.id   AF-A0AA39RW10-F1
#
_cell.length_a   1.000
_cell.length_b   1.000
_cell.length_c   1.000
_cell.angle_alpha   90.00
_cell.angle_beta   90.00
_cell.angle_gamma   90.00
#
_symmetry.space_group_name_H-M   'P 1'
#
loop_
_entity.id
_entity.type
_entity.pdbx_description
1 polymer ?
#
loop_
_entity_poly.entity_id
_entity_poly.type
_entity_poly.pdbx_seq_one_letter_code
_entity_poly.pdbx_strand_id
1 'polypeptide(L)'
;MGTSRGAVPSARVAMYKVCWASSGCSDIDILAAFDAAIHDGVDVISISIGGAGQNYALDSIAVGAFHAMKKGIITVASAGNDGPSWGSVANHAPWLVTVAASGIDREFKSRVELGNGKSVIGTGVSLFDPKQKLYPLVSGADVAKSSASKESARFCIDDTLDPNKVKGKLVYCMLSSMWGADSVVKGIGGAGTIIESSQFLDASQIFMAPGTMVNDTVGNVITNYIQSTK
;
A
#
# COMPACT_ATOMS: atom_id res chain seq x y z
N MET A 1 -22.80 -11.30 -0.74
CA MET A 1 -21.92 -10.98 -1.89
C MET A 1 -22.40 -9.68 -2.51
N GLY A 2 -21.48 -8.83 -2.98
CA GLY A 2 -21.81 -7.63 -3.76
C GLY A 2 -21.51 -7.84 -5.25
N THR A 3 -21.94 -6.90 -6.08
CA THR A 3 -21.63 -6.86 -7.52
C THR A 3 -20.67 -5.69 -7.78
N SER A 4 -19.52 -5.95 -8.38
CA SER A 4 -18.59 -4.92 -8.83
C SER A 4 -18.99 -4.38 -10.21
N ARG A 5 -18.81 -3.07 -10.42
CA ARG A 5 -19.03 -2.41 -11.72
C ARG A 5 -18.21 -1.12 -11.78
N GLY A 6 -17.80 -0.72 -12.99
CA GLY A 6 -17.21 0.60 -13.22
C GLY A 6 -18.28 1.71 -13.20
N ALA A 7 -17.83 2.96 -13.30
CA ALA A 7 -18.73 4.12 -13.37
C ALA A 7 -19.65 4.08 -14.60
N VAL A 8 -19.12 3.59 -15.74
CA VAL A 8 -19.86 3.43 -17.00
C VAL A 8 -19.72 1.98 -17.49
N PRO A 9 -20.61 1.05 -17.08
CA PRO A 9 -20.48 -0.38 -17.40
C PRO A 9 -20.52 -0.73 -18.89
N SER A 10 -21.11 0.13 -19.73
CA SER A 10 -21.23 -0.06 -21.18
C SER A 10 -20.10 0.59 -21.99
N ALA A 11 -19.14 1.24 -21.33
CA ALA A 11 -18.02 1.89 -22.02
C ALA A 11 -17.12 0.84 -22.69
N ARG A 12 -16.49 1.23 -23.81
CA ARG A 12 -15.42 0.46 -24.44
C ARG A 12 -14.09 0.84 -23.80
N VAL A 13 -13.20 -0.14 -23.62
CA VAL A 13 -11.89 0.07 -22.98
C VAL A 13 -10.81 -0.20 -24.01
N ALA A 14 -9.95 0.79 -24.25
CA ALA A 14 -8.69 0.66 -24.98
C ALA A 14 -7.53 0.71 -23.97
N MET A 15 -6.62 -0.26 -24.03
CA MET A 15 -5.55 -0.43 -23.05
C MET A 15 -4.20 -0.10 -23.68
N TYR A 16 -3.50 0.90 -23.14
CA TYR A 16 -2.15 1.27 -23.53
C TYR A 16 -1.21 1.00 -22.36
N LYS A 17 -0.41 -0.06 -22.45
CA LYS A 17 0.51 -0.45 -21.39
C LYS A 17 1.81 0.33 -21.50
N VAL A 18 2.08 1.18 -20.51
CA VAL A 18 3.29 2.03 -20.47
C VAL A 18 4.21 1.74 -19.29
N CYS A 19 3.79 0.87 -18.36
CA CYS A 19 4.54 0.55 -17.14
C CYS A 19 5.02 -0.90 -17.13
N TRP A 20 6.24 -1.09 -16.64
CA TRP A 20 6.92 -2.37 -16.57
C TRP A 20 7.52 -2.58 -15.19
N ALA A 21 7.51 -3.84 -14.72
CA ALA A 21 8.03 -4.18 -13.39
C ALA A 21 9.52 -3.84 -13.20
N SER A 22 10.31 -3.89 -14.28
CA SER A 22 11.75 -3.65 -14.25
C SER A 22 12.16 -2.18 -14.32
N SER A 23 11.37 -1.34 -14.98
CA SER A 23 11.77 0.02 -15.37
C SER A 23 10.74 1.10 -15.06
N GLY A 24 9.61 0.74 -14.43
CA GLY A 24 8.53 1.68 -14.18
C GLY A 24 7.84 2.12 -15.46
N CYS A 25 7.33 3.35 -15.46
CA CYS A 25 6.63 3.95 -16.59
C CYS A 25 7.53 4.98 -17.25
N SER A 26 7.98 4.72 -18.48
CA SER A 26 8.93 5.61 -19.15
C SER A 26 8.21 6.75 -19.88
N ASP A 27 8.84 7.93 -19.95
CA ASP A 27 8.28 9.08 -20.67
C ASP A 27 8.00 8.78 -22.14
N ILE A 28 8.86 7.96 -22.78
CA ILE A 28 8.68 7.58 -24.19
C ILE A 28 7.46 6.68 -24.38
N ASP A 29 7.22 5.73 -23.48
CA ASP A 29 6.04 4.86 -23.55
C ASP A 29 4.76 5.66 -23.29
N ILE A 30 4.80 6.61 -22.34
CA ILE A 30 3.67 7.50 -22.04
C ILE A 30 3.31 8.35 -23.26
N LEU A 31 4.28 9.01 -23.89
CA LEU A 31 4.04 9.83 -25.07
C LEU A 31 3.53 9.00 -26.26
N ALA A 32 4.10 7.81 -26.50
CA ALA A 32 3.64 6.90 -27.54
C ALA A 32 2.19 6.45 -27.30
N ALA A 33 1.81 6.19 -26.04
CA ALA A 33 0.45 5.85 -25.69
C ALA A 33 -0.53 7.01 -25.90
N PHE A 34 -0.15 8.25 -25.57
CA PHE A 34 -0.97 9.42 -25.87
C PHE A 34 -1.19 9.58 -27.37
N ASP A 35 -0.13 9.46 -28.17
CA ASP A 35 -0.23 9.57 -29.64
C ASP A 35 -1.17 8.50 -30.22
N ALA A 36 -1.00 7.25 -29.80
CA ALA A 36 -1.88 6.15 -30.20
C ALA A 36 -3.32 6.35 -29.74
N ALA A 37 -3.55 6.74 -28.49
CA ALA A 37 -4.89 6.98 -27.94
C ALA A 37 -5.62 8.11 -28.67
N ILE A 38 -4.92 9.19 -28.99
CA ILE A 38 -5.47 10.31 -29.76
C ILE A 38 -5.81 9.87 -31.18
N HIS A 39 -4.90 9.13 -31.82
CA HIS A 39 -5.10 8.60 -33.17
C HIS A 39 -6.30 7.65 -33.25
N ASP A 40 -6.44 6.77 -32.26
CA ASP A 40 -7.52 5.78 -32.17
C ASP A 40 -8.88 6.42 -31.79
N GLY A 41 -8.89 7.71 -31.47
CA GLY A 41 -10.11 8.49 -31.25
C GLY A 41 -10.80 8.16 -29.93
N VAL A 42 -10.05 7.93 -28.85
CA VAL A 42 -10.64 7.73 -27.52
C VAL A 42 -11.37 8.99 -27.03
N ASP A 43 -12.44 8.82 -26.25
CA ASP A 43 -13.20 9.94 -25.71
C ASP A 43 -12.59 10.53 -24.42
N VAL A 44 -11.97 9.67 -23.60
CA VAL A 44 -11.41 10.02 -22.29
C VAL A 44 -10.14 9.20 -22.06
N ILE A 45 -9.11 9.83 -21.50
CA ILE A 45 -7.90 9.16 -21.02
C ILE A 45 -7.91 9.13 -19.50
N SER A 46 -7.76 7.95 -18.90
CA SER A 46 -7.56 7.78 -17.46
C SER A 46 -6.12 7.31 -17.21
N ILE A 47 -5.37 8.08 -16.43
CA ILE A 47 -3.94 7.86 -16.19
C ILE A 47 -3.63 7.92 -14.69
N SER A 48 -3.48 6.75 -14.07
CA SER A 48 -3.19 6.62 -12.63
C SER A 48 -1.69 6.45 -12.38
N ILE A 49 -0.89 7.31 -12.99
CA ILE A 49 0.57 7.42 -12.81
C ILE A 49 0.95 8.90 -12.76
N GLY A 50 2.15 9.19 -12.25
CA GLY A 50 2.66 10.56 -12.14
C GLY A 50 4.17 10.53 -11.89
N GLY A 51 4.81 11.67 -12.14
CA GLY A 51 6.24 11.90 -11.87
C GLY A 51 6.43 13.06 -10.90
N ALA A 52 7.68 13.29 -10.48
CA ALA A 52 8.01 14.46 -9.67
C ALA A 52 7.73 15.75 -10.46
N GLY A 53 7.15 16.75 -9.79
CA GLY A 53 6.72 18.01 -10.42
C GLY A 53 7.85 18.71 -11.17
N GLN A 54 7.76 18.67 -12.49
CA GLN A 54 8.64 19.39 -13.41
C GLN A 54 7.89 20.56 -14.08
N ASN A 55 8.62 21.33 -14.88
CA ASN A 55 8.00 22.22 -15.86
C ASN A 55 7.09 21.43 -16.81
N TYR A 56 5.91 21.97 -17.12
CA TYR A 56 4.93 21.34 -18.04
C TYR A 56 5.50 20.91 -19.40
N ALA A 57 6.52 21.61 -19.90
CA ALA A 57 7.14 21.27 -21.18
C ALA A 57 8.07 20.04 -21.10
N LEU A 58 8.46 19.62 -19.90
CA LEU A 58 9.34 18.49 -19.64
C LEU A 58 8.59 17.28 -19.04
N ASP A 59 7.33 17.46 -18.69
CA ASP A 59 6.47 16.41 -18.15
C ASP A 59 5.70 15.71 -19.28
N SER A 60 5.94 14.42 -19.47
CA SER A 60 5.36 13.63 -20.55
C SER A 60 3.84 13.54 -20.48
N ILE A 61 3.27 13.50 -19.26
CA ILE A 61 1.82 13.47 -19.04
C ILE A 61 1.21 14.82 -19.39
N ALA A 62 1.83 15.92 -18.95
CA ALA A 62 1.38 17.28 -19.25
C ALA A 62 1.41 17.55 -20.76
N VAL A 63 2.51 17.18 -21.44
CA VAL A 63 2.63 17.31 -22.91
C VAL A 63 1.57 16.45 -23.61
N GLY A 64 1.48 15.16 -23.31
CA GLY A 64 0.51 14.25 -23.91
C GLY A 64 -0.94 14.71 -23.71
N ALA A 65 -1.29 15.09 -22.48
CA ALA A 65 -2.61 15.60 -22.14
C ALA A 65 -2.94 16.92 -22.85
N PHE A 66 -1.96 17.80 -23.08
CA PHE A 66 -2.18 19.04 -23.82
C PHE A 66 -2.56 18.75 -25.28
N HIS A 67 -1.88 17.79 -25.92
CA HIS A 67 -2.21 17.34 -27.27
C HIS A 67 -3.57 16.64 -27.34
N ALA A 68 -3.91 15.83 -26.34
CA ALA A 68 -5.23 15.23 -26.21
C ALA A 68 -6.33 16.30 -26.07
N MET A 69 -6.11 17.30 -25.20
CA MET A 69 -7.06 18.37 -24.97
C MET A 69 -7.33 19.20 -26.23
N LYS A 70 -6.31 19.45 -27.06
CA LYS A 70 -6.48 20.10 -28.38
C LYS A 70 -7.40 19.34 -29.34
N LYS A 71 -7.59 18.04 -29.11
CA LYS A 71 -8.51 17.17 -29.88
C LYS A 71 -9.84 16.95 -29.18
N GLY A 72 -10.09 17.63 -28.05
CA GLY A 72 -11.31 17.48 -27.26
C GLY A 72 -11.31 16.27 -26.32
N ILE A 73 -10.16 15.62 -26.11
CA ILE A 73 -10.04 14.43 -25.27
C ILE A 73 -9.56 14.86 -23.88
N ILE A 74 -10.38 14.61 -22.86
CA ILE A 74 -10.06 14.96 -21.47
C ILE A 74 -9.15 13.89 -20.85
N THR A 75 -8.16 14.34 -20.06
CA THR A 75 -7.26 13.46 -19.33
C THR A 75 -7.50 13.58 -17.82
N VAL A 76 -7.83 12.46 -17.19
CA VAL A 76 -8.07 12.34 -15.74
C VAL A 76 -6.85 11.68 -15.11
N ALA A 77 -6.17 12.39 -14.22
CA ALA A 77 -4.90 11.97 -13.63
C ALA A 77 -4.95 11.95 -12.10
N SER A 78 -4.22 11.03 -11.46
CA SER A 78 -4.10 10.97 -9.99
C SER A 78 -3.23 12.11 -9.44
N ALA A 79 -3.57 12.67 -8.28
CA ALA A 79 -2.75 13.70 -7.63
C ALA A 79 -1.37 13.21 -7.16
N GLY A 80 -1.21 11.91 -6.91
CA GLY A 80 -0.03 11.32 -6.28
C GLY A 80 -0.29 10.92 -4.82
N ASN A 81 0.62 10.14 -4.24
CA ASN A 81 0.49 9.59 -2.88
C ASN A 81 1.56 10.13 -1.91
N ASP A 82 2.32 11.15 -2.30
CA ASP A 82 3.45 11.71 -1.53
C ASP A 82 3.01 12.76 -0.48
N GLY A 83 1.70 12.85 -0.22
CA GLY A 83 1.16 13.68 0.87
C GLY A 83 1.63 13.20 2.26
N PRO A 84 1.30 13.95 3.34
CA PRO A 84 0.38 15.10 3.40
C PRO A 84 1.09 16.47 3.34
N SER A 85 2.38 16.51 3.00
CA SER A 85 3.14 17.76 2.94
C SER A 85 2.63 18.70 1.84
N TRP A 86 2.79 20.00 2.05
CA TRP A 86 2.44 21.01 1.05
C TRP A 86 3.27 20.83 -0.22
N GLY A 87 2.65 21.02 -1.40
CA GLY A 87 3.35 20.94 -2.69
C GLY A 87 3.67 19.53 -3.18
N SER A 88 3.01 18.49 -2.63
CA SER A 88 3.20 17.09 -3.00
C SER A 88 2.38 16.60 -4.21
N VAL A 89 1.57 17.47 -4.83
CA VAL A 89 0.76 17.10 -6.00
C VAL A 89 1.64 16.98 -7.24
N ALA A 90 1.59 15.82 -7.90
CA ALA A 90 2.38 15.51 -9.09
C ALA A 90 1.75 16.07 -10.39
N ASN A 91 0.51 15.69 -10.67
CA ASN A 91 -0.15 16.02 -11.93
C ASN A 91 -0.90 17.35 -11.84
N HIS A 92 -0.19 18.48 -11.85
CA HIS A 92 -0.78 19.81 -11.57
C HIS A 92 -0.98 20.71 -12.81
N ALA A 93 -0.88 20.17 -14.03
CA ALA A 93 -1.10 20.95 -15.24
C ALA A 93 -2.56 21.43 -15.38
N PRO A 94 -2.83 22.70 -15.77
CA PRO A 94 -4.20 23.25 -15.77
C PRO A 94 -5.21 22.57 -16.69
N TRP A 95 -4.75 21.79 -17.68
CA TRP A 95 -5.61 21.05 -18.62
C TRP A 95 -5.85 19.59 -18.20
N LEU A 96 -5.37 19.19 -17.03
CA LEU A 96 -5.64 17.89 -16.42
C LEU A 96 -6.83 17.99 -15.46
N VAL A 97 -7.63 16.93 -15.38
CA VAL A 97 -8.52 16.71 -14.23
C VAL A 97 -7.74 15.92 -13.19
N THR A 98 -7.21 16.62 -12.19
CA THR A 98 -6.40 16.02 -11.13
C THR A 98 -7.27 15.56 -9.97
N VAL A 99 -7.16 14.27 -9.62
CA VAL A 99 -8.06 13.62 -8.65
C VAL A 99 -7.30 13.23 -7.38
N ALA A 100 -7.77 13.72 -6.23
CA ALA A 100 -7.31 13.31 -4.91
C ALA A 100 -8.05 12.05 -4.41
N ALA A 101 -7.52 11.40 -3.38
CA ALA A 101 -8.15 10.24 -2.75
C ALA A 101 -8.87 10.63 -1.45
N SER A 102 -10.00 9.97 -1.19
CA SER A 102 -10.73 10.08 0.07
C SER A 102 -11.31 8.72 0.47
N GLY A 103 -11.65 8.58 1.76
CA GLY A 103 -12.35 7.40 2.28
C GLY A 103 -13.84 7.38 1.92
N ILE A 104 -14.45 6.20 2.06
CA ILE A 104 -15.90 6.00 2.00
C ILE A 104 -16.42 5.53 3.37
N ASP A 105 -17.73 5.35 3.50
CA ASP A 105 -18.40 4.87 4.72
C ASP A 105 -18.06 3.42 5.12
N ARG A 106 -17.37 2.68 4.25
CA ARG A 106 -16.95 1.29 4.46
C ARG A 106 -15.46 1.18 4.75
N GLU A 107 -15.14 0.47 5.83
CA GLU A 107 -13.76 0.17 6.24
C GLU A 107 -13.53 -1.34 6.41
N PHE A 108 -12.30 -1.80 6.13
CA PHE A 108 -11.87 -3.17 6.43
C PHE A 108 -11.16 -3.19 7.78
N LYS A 109 -11.83 -3.76 8.78
CA LYS A 109 -11.29 -3.95 10.12
C LYS A 109 -10.92 -5.41 10.37
N SER A 110 -9.85 -5.59 11.12
CA SER A 110 -9.34 -6.88 11.55
C SER A 110 -9.27 -6.90 13.07
N ARG A 111 -9.96 -7.87 13.68
CA ARG A 111 -9.96 -8.04 15.15
C ARG A 111 -8.81 -8.96 15.55
N VAL A 112 -8.10 -8.59 16.61
CA VAL A 112 -7.11 -9.44 17.27
C VAL A 112 -7.53 -9.67 18.71
N GLU A 113 -7.66 -10.94 19.09
CA GLU A 113 -7.92 -11.36 20.46
C GLU A 113 -6.61 -11.80 21.12
N LEU A 114 -6.23 -11.12 22.20
CA LEU A 114 -5.04 -11.43 22.97
C LEU A 114 -5.34 -12.53 23.99
N GLY A 115 -4.31 -13.28 24.40
CA GLY A 115 -4.46 -14.39 25.35
C GLY A 115 -4.97 -14.00 26.74
N ASN A 116 -4.92 -12.70 27.09
CA ASN A 116 -5.49 -12.15 28.33
C ASN A 116 -6.98 -11.75 28.20
N GLY A 117 -7.64 -12.10 27.10
CA GLY A 117 -9.04 -11.80 26.83
C GLY A 117 -9.32 -10.38 26.32
N LYS A 118 -8.30 -9.51 26.20
CA LYS A 118 -8.48 -8.20 25.57
C LYS A 118 -8.60 -8.37 24.05
N SER A 119 -9.55 -7.65 23.47
CA SER A 119 -9.70 -7.54 22.02
C SER A 119 -9.23 -6.18 21.56
N VAL A 120 -8.44 -6.14 20.49
CA VAL A 120 -8.06 -4.92 19.80
C VAL A 120 -8.57 -4.96 18.35
N ILE A 121 -8.83 -3.77 17.80
CA ILE A 121 -9.29 -3.61 16.42
C ILE A 121 -8.18 -2.91 15.66
N GLY A 122 -7.71 -3.56 14.60
CA GLY A 122 -6.83 -2.96 13.61
C GLY A 122 -7.52 -2.81 12.26
N THR A 123 -6.72 -2.44 11.28
CA THR A 123 -7.11 -2.20 9.88
C THR A 123 -6.33 -3.16 8.98
N GLY A 124 -7.01 -3.81 8.05
CA GLY A 124 -6.38 -4.80 7.18
C GLY A 124 -7.36 -5.69 6.45
N VAL A 125 -6.96 -6.14 5.27
CA VAL A 125 -7.64 -7.18 4.51
C VAL A 125 -6.86 -8.48 4.68
N SER A 126 -7.42 -9.38 5.49
CA SER A 126 -6.87 -10.72 5.70
C SER A 126 -7.90 -11.76 5.29
N LEU A 127 -7.54 -12.62 4.34
CA LEU A 127 -8.41 -13.67 3.79
C LEU A 127 -8.00 -15.07 4.28
N PHE A 128 -7.19 -15.13 5.33
CA PHE A 128 -6.63 -16.38 5.82
C PHE A 128 -7.47 -16.94 6.95
N ASP A 129 -7.78 -18.23 6.86
CA ASP A 129 -8.33 -19.00 7.96
C ASP A 129 -7.19 -19.56 8.81
N PRO A 130 -6.96 -19.03 10.02
CA PRO A 130 -5.92 -19.55 10.88
C PRO A 130 -6.25 -20.99 11.29
N LYS A 131 -5.27 -21.89 11.13
CA LYS A 131 -5.40 -23.31 11.50
C LYS A 131 -5.55 -23.52 13.01
N GLN A 132 -5.09 -22.56 13.81
CA GLN A 132 -5.12 -22.59 15.26
C GLN A 132 -5.90 -21.39 15.78
N LYS A 133 -6.56 -21.54 16.93
CA LYS A 133 -7.26 -20.42 17.57
C LYS A 133 -6.29 -19.41 18.20
N LEU A 134 -5.14 -19.88 18.68
CA LEU A 134 -4.15 -19.07 19.38
C LEU A 134 -2.77 -19.37 18.83
N TYR A 135 -1.97 -18.31 18.67
CA TYR A 135 -0.58 -18.38 18.28
C TYR A 135 0.27 -17.65 19.32
N PRO A 136 1.50 -18.12 19.61
CA PRO A 136 2.44 -17.32 20.39
C PRO A 136 2.71 -15.99 19.70
N LEU A 137 2.70 -14.90 20.46
CA LEU A 137 2.99 -13.55 19.99
C LEU A 137 4.37 -13.12 20.50
N VAL A 138 5.21 -12.60 19.61
CA VAL A 138 6.56 -12.13 19.92
C VAL A 138 6.82 -10.78 19.27
N SER A 139 7.66 -9.94 19.89
CA SER A 139 8.12 -8.71 19.23
C SER A 139 9.26 -9.02 18.25
N GLY A 140 9.36 -8.27 17.15
CA GLY A 140 10.47 -8.39 16.19
C GLY A 140 11.84 -8.26 16.85
N ALA A 141 11.98 -7.35 17.82
CA ALA A 141 13.22 -7.17 18.59
C ALA A 141 13.61 -8.40 19.43
N ASP A 142 12.64 -9.14 19.99
CA ASP A 142 12.91 -10.32 20.81
C ASP A 142 13.34 -11.52 19.96
N VAL A 143 12.93 -11.56 18.69
CA VAL A 143 13.28 -12.62 17.74
C VAL A 143 14.41 -12.21 16.79
N ALA A 144 15.15 -11.16 17.11
CA ALA A 144 16.31 -10.74 16.34
C ALA A 144 17.36 -11.87 16.24
N LYS A 145 18.02 -11.92 15.08
CA LYS A 145 19.10 -12.88 14.77
C LYS A 145 20.33 -12.66 15.64
N SER A 146 20.62 -11.41 15.99
CA SER A 146 21.70 -10.99 16.88
C SER A 146 21.35 -9.70 17.65
N SER A 147 22.15 -9.38 18.67
CA SER A 147 22.02 -8.10 19.39
C SER A 147 22.19 -6.88 18.47
N ALA A 148 23.05 -6.99 17.44
CA ALA A 148 23.27 -5.91 16.47
C ALA A 148 22.05 -5.67 15.56
N SER A 149 21.32 -6.73 15.21
CA SER A 149 20.11 -6.63 14.38
C SER A 149 18.87 -6.19 15.15
N LYS A 150 18.94 -6.02 16.47
CA LYS A 150 17.75 -5.83 17.33
C LYS A 150 16.92 -4.61 16.94
N GLU A 151 17.57 -3.50 16.59
CA GLU A 151 16.84 -2.29 16.19
C GLU A 151 16.14 -2.48 14.84
N SER A 152 16.85 -3.00 13.84
CA SER A 152 16.27 -3.29 12.51
C SER A 152 15.19 -4.37 12.56
N ALA A 153 15.33 -5.35 13.45
CA ALA A 153 14.37 -6.43 13.65
C ALA A 153 13.01 -5.95 14.18
N ARG A 154 12.94 -4.78 14.83
CA ARG A 154 11.66 -4.16 15.21
C ARG A 154 10.76 -3.91 14.02
N PHE A 155 11.37 -3.64 12.86
CA PHE A 155 10.68 -3.39 11.60
C PHE A 155 10.45 -4.66 10.77
N CYS A 156 10.91 -5.82 11.24
CA CYS A 156 10.82 -7.10 10.55
C CYS A 156 11.40 -7.05 9.12
N ILE A 157 12.52 -6.33 8.99
CA ILE A 157 13.30 -6.21 7.75
C ILE A 157 13.91 -7.58 7.41
N ASP A 158 14.05 -7.86 6.12
CA ASP A 158 14.69 -9.07 5.64
C ASP A 158 16.09 -9.29 6.24
N ASP A 159 16.44 -10.56 6.48
CA ASP A 159 17.66 -11.03 7.17
C ASP A 159 17.94 -10.48 8.59
N THR A 160 16.97 -9.80 9.24
CA THR A 160 17.15 -9.31 10.63
C THR A 160 16.58 -10.23 11.71
N LEU A 161 15.65 -11.12 11.34
CA LEU A 161 14.93 -12.02 12.24
C LEU A 161 15.57 -13.42 12.25
N ASP A 162 15.53 -14.11 13.40
CA ASP A 162 15.94 -15.52 13.53
C ASP A 162 14.78 -16.45 13.11
N PRO A 163 14.92 -17.25 12.04
CA PRO A 163 13.87 -18.15 11.58
C PRO A 163 13.39 -19.13 12.65
N ASN A 164 14.30 -19.61 13.52
CA ASN A 164 13.94 -20.56 14.58
C ASN A 164 13.08 -19.91 15.66
N LYS A 165 13.27 -18.61 15.91
CA LYS A 165 12.48 -17.87 16.90
C LYS A 165 11.12 -17.43 16.35
N VAL A 166 10.99 -17.27 15.03
CA VAL A 166 9.77 -16.81 14.34
C VAL A 166 8.82 -17.95 13.97
N LYS A 167 9.34 -19.14 13.64
CA LYS A 167 8.55 -20.26 13.11
C LYS A 167 7.30 -20.56 13.95
N GLY A 168 6.13 -20.49 13.31
CA GLY A 168 4.83 -20.79 13.91
C GLY A 168 4.26 -19.71 14.84
N LYS A 169 4.86 -18.51 14.90
CA LYS A 169 4.44 -17.42 15.79
C LYS A 169 3.88 -16.23 15.01
N LEU A 170 3.07 -15.41 15.69
CA LEU A 170 2.74 -14.07 15.24
C LEU A 170 3.86 -13.12 15.65
N VAL A 171 4.27 -12.23 14.75
CA VAL A 171 5.32 -11.25 15.03
C VAL A 171 4.72 -9.85 15.07
N TYR A 172 5.00 -9.12 16.15
CA TYR A 172 4.68 -7.70 16.29
C TYR A 172 5.84 -6.86 15.77
N CYS A 173 5.58 -6.08 14.72
CA CYS A 173 6.55 -5.27 13.99
C CYS A 173 6.09 -3.81 13.96
N MET A 174 7.03 -2.88 13.80
CA MET A 174 6.73 -1.48 13.48
C MET A 174 6.79 -1.28 11.97
N LEU A 175 5.94 -0.40 11.45
CA LEU A 175 5.92 -0.04 10.03
C LEU A 175 7.23 0.68 9.68
N SER A 176 7.92 0.15 8.67
CA SER A 176 9.10 0.79 8.08
C SER A 176 8.69 1.59 6.84
N SER A 177 9.62 2.34 6.25
CA SER A 177 9.41 2.94 4.92
C SER A 177 9.18 1.90 3.83
N MET A 178 9.64 0.67 4.04
CA MET A 178 9.43 -0.47 3.15
C MET A 178 8.26 -1.32 3.64
N TRP A 179 7.32 -1.60 2.73
CA TRP A 179 6.24 -2.55 2.92
C TRP A 179 6.74 -4.00 2.81
N GLY A 180 5.95 -4.96 3.30
CA GLY A 180 6.26 -6.40 3.15
C GLY A 180 6.80 -7.10 4.40
N ALA A 181 6.74 -6.47 5.58
CA ALA A 181 7.09 -7.15 6.83
C ALA A 181 6.33 -8.49 7.03
N ASP A 182 5.08 -8.56 6.57
CA ASP A 182 4.26 -9.76 6.57
C ASP A 182 4.79 -10.85 5.63
N SER A 183 5.29 -10.49 4.44
CA SER A 183 5.88 -11.44 3.51
C SER A 183 7.21 -11.98 4.01
N VAL A 184 8.05 -11.14 4.64
CA VAL A 184 9.30 -11.55 5.29
C VAL A 184 9.03 -12.55 6.41
N VAL A 185 8.16 -12.19 7.36
CA VAL A 185 7.78 -13.07 8.48
C VAL A 185 7.20 -14.38 7.97
N LYS A 186 6.35 -14.33 6.94
CA LYS A 186 5.77 -15.53 6.33
C LYS A 186 6.83 -16.40 5.66
N GLY A 187 7.77 -15.81 4.94
CA GLY A 187 8.84 -16.49 4.21
C GLY A 187 9.73 -17.35 5.11
N ILE A 188 9.96 -16.91 6.34
CA ILE A 188 10.74 -17.66 7.35
C ILE A 188 9.89 -18.56 8.26
N GLY A 189 8.61 -18.79 7.90
CA GLY A 189 7.73 -19.75 8.57
C GLY A 189 6.89 -19.17 9.72
N GLY A 190 6.79 -17.84 9.84
CA GLY A 190 5.88 -17.17 10.75
C GLY A 190 4.41 -17.44 10.42
N ALA A 191 3.56 -17.32 11.44
CA ALA A 191 2.11 -17.51 11.30
C ALA A 191 1.42 -16.26 10.74
N GLY A 192 1.97 -15.08 10.99
CA GLY A 192 1.37 -13.80 10.62
C GLY A 192 2.01 -12.61 11.34
N THR A 193 1.51 -11.41 11.07
CA THR A 193 2.16 -10.17 11.50
C THR A 193 1.15 -9.14 12.01
N ILE A 194 1.47 -8.50 13.13
CA ILE A 194 0.79 -7.29 13.60
C ILE A 194 1.75 -6.13 13.36
N ILE A 195 1.34 -5.13 12.58
CA ILE A 195 2.18 -3.98 12.22
C ILE A 195 1.66 -2.73 12.94
N GLU A 196 2.49 -2.12 13.77
CA GLU A 196 2.23 -0.82 14.38
C GLU A 196 2.65 0.30 13.44
N SER A 197 1.79 1.28 13.23
CA SER A 197 2.09 2.49 12.46
C SER A 197 1.81 3.73 13.28
N SER A 198 2.80 4.63 13.31
CA SER A 198 2.65 6.00 13.82
C SER A 198 1.98 6.94 12.81
N GLN A 199 1.90 6.53 11.55
CA GLN A 199 1.14 7.24 10.53
C GLN A 199 -0.34 6.91 10.65
N PHE A 200 -1.19 7.87 10.27
CA PHE A 200 -2.63 7.68 10.24
C PHE A 200 -3.00 6.57 9.25
N LEU A 201 -3.72 5.56 9.75
CA LEU A 201 -4.12 4.39 8.95
C LEU A 201 -5.41 4.69 8.17
N ASP A 202 -5.29 5.44 7.07
CA ASP A 202 -6.40 5.80 6.17
C ASP A 202 -6.71 4.74 5.09
N ALA A 203 -5.76 3.84 4.82
CA ALA A 203 -5.93 2.75 3.87
C ALA A 203 -5.70 1.38 4.52
N SER A 204 -6.52 0.39 4.12
CA SER A 204 -6.37 -1.00 4.56
C SER A 204 -5.37 -1.74 3.68
N GLN A 205 -4.33 -2.28 4.29
CA GLN A 205 -3.35 -3.11 3.58
C GLN A 205 -3.89 -4.53 3.33
N ILE A 206 -3.49 -5.10 2.20
CA ILE A 206 -3.71 -6.51 1.88
C ILE A 206 -2.49 -7.27 2.38
N PHE A 207 -2.71 -8.26 3.22
CA PHE A 207 -1.62 -9.07 3.78
C PHE A 207 -1.44 -10.37 2.99
N MET A 208 -0.20 -10.86 2.92
CA MET A 208 0.19 -12.16 2.33
C MET A 208 0.11 -13.31 3.34
N ALA A 209 -0.18 -13.00 4.60
CA ALA A 209 -0.41 -13.93 5.70
C ALA A 209 -1.49 -13.33 6.65
N PRO A 210 -1.99 -14.07 7.66
CA PRO A 210 -2.76 -13.46 8.74
C PRO A 210 -2.08 -12.18 9.25
N GLY A 211 -2.80 -11.07 9.24
CA GLY A 211 -2.17 -9.81 9.63
C GLY A 211 -3.14 -8.65 9.82
N THR A 212 -2.65 -7.65 10.53
CA THR A 212 -3.38 -6.41 10.81
C THR A 212 -2.41 -5.26 11.01
N MET A 213 -2.82 -4.05 10.67
CA MET A 213 -2.15 -2.84 11.13
C MET A 213 -2.89 -2.25 12.34
N VAL A 214 -2.15 -1.63 13.24
CA VAL A 214 -2.68 -0.94 14.43
C VAL A 214 -1.98 0.40 14.61
N ASN A 215 -2.65 1.36 15.25
CA ASN A 215 -2.03 2.63 15.62
C ASN A 215 -1.23 2.50 16.93
N ASP A 216 -0.47 3.53 17.28
CA ASP A 216 0.37 3.55 18.49
C ASP A 216 -0.42 3.32 19.79
N THR A 217 -1.67 3.81 19.89
CA THR A 217 -2.49 3.58 21.09
C THR A 217 -2.80 2.10 21.30
N VAL A 218 -3.18 1.40 20.24
CA VAL A 218 -3.41 -0.04 20.27
C VAL A 218 -2.08 -0.81 20.38
N GLY A 219 -1.04 -0.35 19.70
CA GLY A 219 0.31 -0.91 19.76
C GLY A 219 0.87 -0.95 21.18
N ASN A 220 0.65 0.11 21.97
CA ASN A 220 0.99 0.16 23.39
C ASN A 220 0.29 -0.94 24.22
N VAL A 221 -0.99 -1.22 23.93
CA VAL A 221 -1.72 -2.32 24.61
C VAL A 221 -1.08 -3.67 24.31
N ILE A 222 -0.70 -3.90 23.05
CA ILE A 222 -0.06 -5.13 22.59
C ILE A 222 1.35 -5.27 23.20
N THR A 223 2.12 -4.18 23.20
CA THR A 223 3.47 -4.13 23.79
C THR A 223 3.43 -4.47 25.28
N ASN A 224 2.50 -3.85 26.03
CA ASN A 224 2.31 -4.15 27.44
C ASN A 224 1.91 -5.61 27.68
N TYR A 225 1.04 -6.17 26.83
CA TYR A 225 0.68 -7.59 26.88
C TYR A 225 1.92 -8.47 26.72
N ILE A 226 2.71 -8.28 25.65
CA ILE A 226 3.93 -9.05 25.38
C ILE A 226 4.89 -9.01 26.57
N GLN A 227 5.07 -7.84 27.21
CA GLN A 227 5.95 -7.67 28.35
C GLN A 227 5.42 -8.31 29.64
N SER A 228 4.09 -8.31 29.84
CA SER A 228 3.45 -8.88 31.03
C SER A 228 3.38 -10.41 31.04
N THR A 229 3.56 -11.05 29.88
CA THR A 229 3.48 -12.50 29.71
C THR A 229 4.86 -13.14 29.45
N LYS A 230 5.94 -12.41 29.74
CA LYS A 230 7.31 -12.95 29.72
C LYS A 230 7.61 -13.73 30.98
#